data_AF-A0A7X7ZUL9-F1
#
_entry.id   AF-A0A7X7ZUL9-F1
#
_cell.length_a   1.000
_cell.length_b   1.000
_cell.length_c   1.000
_cell.angle_alpha   90.00
_cell.angle_beta   90.00
_cell.angle_gamma   90.00
#
_symmetry.space_group_name_H-M   'P 1'
#
loop_
_entity.id
_entity.type
_entity.pdbx_description
1 polymer ?
#
loop_
_entity_poly.entity_id
_entity_poly.type
_entity_poly.pdbx_seq_one_letter_code
_entity_poly.pdbx_strand_id
1 'polypeptide(L)'
;MIFHYTDFNGNLAICDIEIYGNVVIATELDNNTGASITNVAELVAMQVCRAFNINPRHLVWIEHYPPSSISPEHFDRVEFDFDERRVCFTNPRWTRIHNIRAELEKYLQR
;
A
#
# COMPACT_ATOMS: atom_id res chain seq x y z
N MET A 1 -5.35 5.55 -9.38
CA MET A 1 -5.63 6.99 -9.22
C MET A 1 -4.49 7.63 -8.43
N ILE A 2 -4.06 8.85 -8.77
CA ILE A 2 -2.96 9.49 -8.04
C ILE A 2 -3.39 9.85 -6.61
N PHE A 3 -2.66 9.32 -5.63
CA PHE A 3 -2.81 9.63 -4.21
C PHE A 3 -1.61 10.42 -3.72
N HIS A 4 -1.90 11.49 -2.99
CA HIS A 4 -0.88 12.33 -2.36
C HIS A 4 -0.78 11.94 -0.89
N TYR A 5 0.43 11.78 -0.39
CA TYR A 5 0.68 11.48 1.02
C TYR A 5 1.83 12.31 1.58
N THR A 6 1.84 12.43 2.89
CA THR A 6 2.90 13.13 3.62
C THR A 6 3.76 12.13 4.39
N ASP A 7 5.07 12.12 4.17
CA ASP A 7 6.02 11.21 4.84
C ASP A 7 6.27 11.55 6.33
N PHE A 8 7.15 10.78 7.00
CA PHE A 8 7.49 11.01 8.42
C PHE A 8 8.16 12.37 8.70
N ASN A 9 8.73 13.03 7.68
CA ASN A 9 9.39 14.32 7.78
C ASN A 9 8.47 15.49 7.38
N GLY A 10 7.22 15.22 6.99
CA GLY A 10 6.30 16.25 6.51
C GLY A 10 6.43 16.56 5.02
N ASN A 11 7.21 15.80 4.25
CA ASN A 11 7.34 16.03 2.81
C ASN A 11 6.16 15.43 2.05
N LEU A 12 5.71 16.13 1.01
CA LEU A 12 4.70 15.64 0.09
C LEU A 12 5.30 14.65 -0.91
N ALA A 13 4.57 13.57 -1.17
CA ALA A 13 4.92 12.51 -2.10
C ALA A 13 3.65 12.03 -2.82
N ILE A 14 3.83 11.22 -3.87
CA ILE A 14 2.73 10.69 -4.68
C ILE A 14 2.91 9.20 -4.99
N CYS A 15 1.79 8.49 -5.11
CA CYS A 15 1.72 7.14 -5.66
C CYS A 15 0.44 6.97 -6.48
N ASP A 16 0.31 5.89 -7.24
CA ASP A 16 -0.98 5.49 -7.79
C ASP A 16 -1.63 4.44 -6.88
N ILE A 17 -2.93 4.58 -6.61
CA ILE A 17 -3.70 3.59 -5.88
C ILE A 17 -4.90 3.08 -6.68
N GLU A 18 -5.13 1.78 -6.61
CA GLU A 18 -6.37 1.14 -7.03
C GLU A 18 -7.07 0.59 -5.78
N ILE A 19 -8.38 0.80 -5.67
CA ILE A 19 -9.16 0.41 -4.48
C ILE A 19 -10.30 -0.50 -4.89
N TYR A 20 -10.35 -1.68 -4.27
CA TYR A 20 -11.38 -2.70 -4.44
C TYR A 20 -11.94 -3.07 -3.06
N GLY A 21 -12.93 -2.31 -2.58
CA GLY A 21 -13.45 -2.46 -1.22
C GLY A 21 -12.40 -2.14 -0.16
N ASN A 22 -11.95 -3.15 0.58
CA ASN A 22 -10.88 -3.04 1.59
C ASN A 22 -9.49 -3.40 1.05
N VAL A 23 -9.38 -3.78 -0.23
CA VAL A 23 -8.10 -4.07 -0.89
C VAL A 23 -7.59 -2.81 -1.57
N VAL A 24 -6.33 -2.47 -1.29
CA VAL A 24 -5.63 -1.36 -1.95
C VAL A 24 -4.37 -1.90 -2.60
N ILE A 25 -4.23 -1.62 -3.88
CA ILE A 25 -2.98 -1.83 -4.62
C ILE A 25 -2.32 -0.45 -4.75
N ALA A 26 -1.12 -0.29 -4.19
CA ALA A 26 -0.35 0.93 -4.27
C ALA A 26 0.86 0.73 -5.16
N THR A 27 1.00 1.59 -6.16
CA THR A 27 2.08 1.55 -7.15
C THR A 27 2.99 2.75 -6.93
N GLU A 28 4.29 2.49 -6.74
CA GLU A 28 5.31 3.55 -6.74
C GLU A 28 5.38 4.21 -8.13
N LEU A 29 5.49 5.53 -8.16
CA LEU A 29 5.60 6.27 -9.42
C LEU A 29 7.02 6.76 -9.64
N ASP A 30 7.53 6.61 -10.87
CA ASP A 30 8.89 7.05 -11.23
C ASP A 30 9.15 8.55 -11.02
N ASN A 31 8.09 9.37 -11.02
CA ASN A 31 8.15 10.80 -10.78
C ASN A 31 7.89 11.21 -9.32
N ASN A 32 7.79 10.25 -8.39
CA ASN A 32 7.72 10.53 -6.97
C ASN A 32 9.09 10.99 -6.46
N THR A 33 9.21 12.27 -6.12
CA THR A 33 10.44 12.84 -5.54
C THR A 33 10.50 12.77 -4.02
N GLY A 34 9.42 12.29 -3.38
CA GLY A 34 9.31 12.16 -1.93
C GLY A 34 9.79 10.79 -1.43
N ALA A 35 9.40 10.44 -0.20
CA ALA A 35 9.71 9.12 0.34
C ALA A 35 8.95 8.04 -0.42
N SER A 36 9.63 6.96 -0.82
CA SER A 36 9.00 5.81 -1.46
C SER A 36 7.92 5.19 -0.58
N ILE A 37 6.84 4.69 -1.20
CA ILE A 37 5.73 4.02 -0.50
C ILE A 37 6.23 2.87 0.37
N THR A 38 7.22 2.11 -0.09
CA THR A 38 7.76 0.95 0.65
C THR A 38 8.44 1.37 1.94
N ASN A 39 9.13 2.52 1.94
CA ASN A 39 9.81 3.04 3.13
C ASN A 39 8.85 3.63 4.16
N VAL A 40 7.62 3.96 3.75
CA VAL A 40 6.63 4.63 4.59
C VAL A 40 5.27 3.92 4.55
N ALA A 41 5.27 2.61 4.28
CA ALA A 41 4.09 1.84 3.93
C ALA A 41 3.00 1.93 5.00
N GLU A 42 3.38 1.86 6.27
CA GLU A 42 2.46 1.98 7.41
C GLU A 42 1.71 3.31 7.41
N LEU A 43 2.43 4.38 7.12
CA LEU A 43 1.91 5.74 7.17
C LEU A 43 1.06 6.04 5.93
N VAL A 44 1.44 5.56 4.74
CA VAL A 44 0.64 5.73 3.52
C VAL A 44 -0.64 4.90 3.61
N ALA A 45 -0.53 3.63 4.03
CA ALA A 45 -1.68 2.76 4.25
C ALA A 45 -2.68 3.39 5.24
N MET A 46 -2.19 4.00 6.34
CA MET A 46 -3.06 4.70 7.29
C MET A 46 -3.71 5.94 6.70
N GLN A 47 -2.99 6.72 5.87
CA GLN A 47 -3.55 7.88 5.17
C GLN A 47 -4.64 7.47 4.17
N VAL A 48 -4.42 6.39 3.42
CA VAL A 48 -5.44 5.82 2.51
C VAL A 48 -6.66 5.35 3.30
N CYS A 49 -6.48 4.63 4.41
CA CYS A 49 -7.61 4.22 5.25
C CYS A 49 -8.48 5.40 5.68
N ARG A 50 -7.85 6.51 6.11
CA ARG A 50 -8.55 7.73 6.52
C ARG A 50 -9.25 8.41 5.35
N ALA A 51 -8.58 8.53 4.21
CA ALA A 51 -9.11 9.22 3.03
C ALA A 51 -10.31 8.50 2.40
N PHE A 52 -10.32 7.16 2.44
CA PHE A 52 -11.35 6.34 1.79
C PHE A 52 -12.26 5.59 2.78
N ASN A 53 -12.19 5.95 4.06
CA ASN A 53 -13.01 5.35 5.13
C ASN A 53 -12.91 3.81 5.19
N ILE A 54 -11.71 3.27 4.97
CA ILE A 54 -11.42 1.84 5.10
C ILE A 54 -11.06 1.56 6.56
N ASN A 55 -11.69 0.53 7.15
CA ASN A 55 -11.33 0.09 8.50
C ASN A 55 -9.89 -0.46 8.48
N PRO A 56 -8.93 0.12 9.25
CA PRO A 56 -7.55 -0.34 9.27
C PRO A 56 -7.39 -1.81 9.61
N ARG A 57 -8.28 -2.37 10.46
CA ARG A 57 -8.24 -3.80 10.84
C ARG A 57 -8.60 -4.75 9.70
N HIS A 58 -9.26 -4.23 8.67
CA HIS A 58 -9.67 -5.00 7.51
C HIS A 58 -8.88 -4.63 6.25
N LEU A 59 -7.96 -3.67 6.31
CA LEU A 59 -7.16 -3.29 5.14
C LEU A 59 -6.36 -4.48 4.61
N VAL A 60 -6.38 -4.65 3.29
CA VAL A 60 -5.44 -5.50 2.57
C VAL A 60 -4.59 -4.58 1.70
N TRP A 61 -3.32 -4.40 2.09
CA TRP A 61 -2.38 -3.56 1.36
C TRP A 61 -1.48 -4.42 0.48
N ILE A 62 -1.43 -4.08 -0.80
CA ILE A 62 -0.58 -4.71 -1.80
C ILE A 62 0.28 -3.62 -2.42
N GLU A 63 1.59 -3.79 -2.40
CA GLU A 63 2.50 -2.95 -3.18
C GLU A 63 2.71 -3.58 -4.56
N HIS A 64 2.58 -2.74 -5.57
CA HIS A 64 2.87 -3.07 -6.95
C HIS A 64 4.16 -2.37 -7.35
N TYR A 65 5.11 -3.16 -7.83
CA TYR A 65 6.38 -2.70 -8.36
C TYR A 65 6.36 -2.90 -9.87
N PRO A 66 6.23 -1.82 -10.66
CA PRO A 66 6.28 -1.89 -12.11
C PRO A 66 7.60 -2.52 -12.59
N PRO A 67 7.63 -3.06 -13.82
CA PRO A 67 8.88 -3.59 -14.37
C PRO A 67 9.91 -2.47 -14.53
N SER A 68 11.16 -2.76 -14.18
CA SER A 68 12.30 -1.86 -14.36
C SER A 68 13.39 -2.55 -15.21
N SER A 69 14.47 -1.83 -15.51
CA SER A 69 15.62 -2.39 -16.22
C SER A 69 16.34 -3.52 -15.46
N ILE A 70 16.16 -3.61 -14.14
CA ILE A 70 16.88 -4.54 -13.26
C ILE A 70 15.98 -5.57 -12.57
N SER A 71 14.66 -5.39 -12.59
CA SER A 71 13.71 -6.29 -11.93
C SER A 71 12.42 -6.39 -12.74
N PRO A 72 11.85 -7.59 -12.89
CA PRO A 72 10.52 -7.75 -13.46
C PRO A 72 9.46 -7.13 -12.53
N GLU A 73 8.27 -6.90 -13.12
CA GLU A 73 7.06 -6.56 -12.39
C GLU A 73 6.79 -7.60 -11.30
N HIS A 74 6.38 -7.13 -10.12
CA HIS A 74 5.93 -8.01 -9.05
C HIS A 74 5.01 -7.27 -8.07
N PHE A 75 4.33 -8.07 -7.25
CA PHE A 75 3.41 -7.60 -6.23
C PHE A 75 3.76 -8.24 -4.90
N ASP A 76 3.75 -7.46 -3.83
CA ASP A 76 3.96 -7.95 -2.48
C ASP A 76 2.77 -7.57 -1.61
N ARG A 77 2.23 -8.54 -0.86
CA ARG A 77 1.27 -8.25 0.21
C ARG A 77 2.05 -7.75 1.42
N VAL A 78 1.64 -6.60 1.96
CA VAL A 78 2.25 -6.05 3.17
C VAL A 78 1.31 -6.28 4.34
N GLU A 79 1.80 -7.05 5.32
CA GLU A 79 1.11 -7.23 6.59
C GLU A 79 1.65 -6.25 7.61
N PHE A 80 0.75 -5.62 8.35
CA PHE A 80 1.07 -4.71 9.44
C PHE A 80 0.56 -5.28 10.76
N ASP A 81 1.23 -4.93 11.84
CA ASP A 81 0.61 -4.92 13.15
C ASP A 81 -0.20 -3.62 13.28
N PHE A 82 -1.34 -3.66 13.98
CA PHE A 82 -2.15 -2.46 14.23
C PHE A 82 -2.14 -2.11 15.72
N ASP A 83 -1.54 -0.97 16.05
CA ASP A 83 -1.56 -0.41 17.40
C ASP A 83 -2.86 0.39 17.60
N GLU A 84 -3.84 -0.19 18.29
CA GLU A 84 -5.11 0.47 18.57
C GLU A 84 -4.98 1.72 19.42
N ARG A 85 -3.96 1.80 20.30
CA ARG A 85 -3.79 2.94 21.19
C ARG A 85 -3.29 4.16 20.43
N ARG A 86 -2.41 3.93 19.45
CA ARG A 86 -1.85 4.98 18.59
C ARG A 86 -2.63 5.18 17.30
N VAL A 87 -3.52 4.25 16.97
CA VAL A 87 -4.31 4.21 15.73
C VAL A 87 -3.39 4.30 14.52
N CYS A 88 -2.40 3.41 14.46
CA CYS A 88 -1.41 3.35 13.40
C CYS A 88 -0.98 1.92 13.08
N PHE A 89 -0.50 1.73 11.85
CA PHE A 89 0.19 0.52 11.44
C PHE A 89 1.65 0.54 11.92
N THR A 90 2.22 -0.64 12.17
CA THR A 90 3.62 -0.84 12.55
C THR A 90 4.13 -2.18 12.01
N ASN A 91 5.45 -2.38 12.05
CA ASN A 91 6.11 -3.66 11.77
C ASN A 91 5.69 -4.31 10.44
N PRO A 92 5.89 -3.61 9.31
CA PRO A 92 5.47 -4.07 7.98
C PRO A 92 6.27 -5.30 7.56
N ARG A 93 5.59 -6.25 6.92
CA ARG A 93 6.17 -7.51 6.44
C ARG A 93 5.67 -7.80 5.04
N TRP A 94 6.60 -7.84 4.09
CA TRP A 94 6.31 -8.09 2.68
C TRP A 94 6.35 -9.59 2.38
N THR A 95 5.31 -10.08 1.71
CA THR A 95 5.24 -11.44 1.17
C THR A 95 4.97 -11.37 -0.33
N ARG A 96 5.86 -11.97 -1.12
CA ARG A 96 5.73 -12.03 -2.58
C ARG A 96 4.44 -12.72 -3.00
N ILE A 97 3.67 -12.06 -3.85
CA ILE A 97 2.51 -12.62 -4.54
C ILE A 97 2.97 -13.10 -5.92
N HIS A 98 2.89 -14.41 -6.17
CA HIS A 98 3.25 -15.01 -7.46
C HIS A 98 2.09 -15.04 -8.46
N ASN A 99 0.85 -14.93 -7.99
CA ASN A 99 -0.36 -14.92 -8.81
C ASN A 99 -1.33 -13.87 -8.27
N ILE A 100 -1.21 -12.64 -8.76
CA ILE A 100 -2.02 -11.51 -8.29
C ILE A 100 -3.52 -11.74 -8.50
N ARG A 101 -3.91 -12.37 -9.62
CA ARG A 101 -5.32 -12.66 -9.90
C ARG A 101 -5.93 -13.58 -8.84
N ALA A 102 -5.27 -14.70 -8.55
CA ALA A 102 -5.74 -15.64 -7.53
C ALA A 102 -5.75 -15.01 -6.12
N GLU A 103 -4.83 -14.07 -5.84
CA GLU A 103 -4.84 -13.32 -4.58
C GLU A 103 -6.06 -12.39 -4.50
N LEU A 104 -6.34 -11.60 -5.54
CA LEU A 104 -7.49 -10.68 -5.57
C LEU A 104 -8.83 -11.41 -5.52
N GLU A 105 -8.95 -12.57 -6.16
CA GLU A 105 -10.17 -13.41 -6.12
C GLU A 105 -10.59 -13.80 -4.69
N LYS A 106 -9.66 -13.86 -3.73
CA LYS A 106 -9.97 -14.14 -2.30
C LYS A 106 -10.79 -13.04 -1.64
N TYR A 107 -10.70 -11.81 -2.14
CA TYR A 107 -11.31 -10.64 -1.54
C TYR A 107 -12.53 -10.14 -2.33
N LEU A 108 -12.57 -10.40 -3.64
CA LEU A 108 -13.66 -10.00 -4.52
C LEU A 108 -14.91 -10.91 -4.44
N GLN A 109 -14.82 -12.06 -3.75
CA GLN A 109 -15.94 -13.01 -3.58
C GLN A 109 -16.72 -12.83 -2.26
N ARG A 110 -16.57 -11.70 -1.58
CA ARG A 110 -17.27 -11.39 -0.32
C ARG A 110 -18.33 -10.33 -0.49
#